data_AF-A0A015XGX4-F1
#
_entry.id   AF-A0A015XGX4-F1
#
_cell.length_a   1.000
_cell.length_b   1.000
_cell.length_c   1.000
_cell.angle_alpha   90.00
_cell.angle_beta   90.00
_cell.angle_gamma   90.00
#
_symmetry.space_group_name_H-M   'P 1'
#
loop_
_entity.id
_entity.type
_entity.pdbx_description
1 polymer ?
#
loop_
_entity_poly.entity_id
_entity_poly.type
_entity_poly.pdbx_seq_one_letter_code
_entity_poly.pdbx_strand_id
1 'polypeptide(L)'
;VYYDTYPLLTYEVTFNHLNYNNDKETYYTEHFFVVKICFWTLFFILFVYLSYLIYRFSKYRSTANSLSSKINIEPDISYLYNEIITKANPKMFIEPYQPNKLTTANEIYSEALKNKHNRDVLKKLLDRIKKEL
;
A
#
# COMPACT_ATOMS: atom_id res chain seq x y z
N VAL A 1 9.87 64.00 -5.08
CA VAL A 1 10.90 64.82 -4.42
C VAL A 1 10.38 65.13 -3.03
N TYR A 2 11.17 64.85 -1.99
CA TYR A 2 10.83 65.19 -0.61
C TYR A 2 11.81 66.28 -0.14
N TYR A 3 11.36 67.16 0.75
CA TYR A 3 12.18 68.28 1.24
C TYR A 3 12.31 68.16 2.74
N ASP A 4 13.55 68.13 3.24
CA ASP A 4 13.81 68.25 4.68
C ASP A 4 14.01 69.72 5.02
N THR A 5 13.16 70.23 5.91
CA THR A 5 13.20 71.61 6.38
C THR A 5 13.91 71.68 7.72
N TYR A 6 15.06 72.36 7.74
CA TYR A 6 15.71 72.77 8.97
C TYR A 6 15.42 74.26 9.22
N PRO A 7 15.57 74.77 10.47
CA PRO A 7 15.11 76.11 10.85
C PRO A 7 15.63 77.27 9.99
N LEU A 8 16.73 77.06 9.23
CA LEU A 8 17.41 78.09 8.45
C LEU A 8 17.68 77.72 6.98
N LEU A 9 17.40 76.49 6.54
CA LEU A 9 17.57 76.08 5.13
C LEU A 9 16.63 74.92 4.77
N THR A 10 16.21 74.90 3.50
CA THR A 10 15.45 73.80 2.89
C THR A 10 16.34 73.11 1.86
N TYR A 11 16.54 71.80 2.01
CA TYR A 11 17.32 71.00 1.06
C TYR A 11 16.39 70.08 0.28
N GLU A 12 16.63 69.99 -1.03
CA GLU A 12 15.97 69.00 -1.86
C GLU A 12 16.62 67.64 -1.63
N VAL A 13 15.84 66.69 -1.11
CA VAL A 13 16.30 65.32 -0.89
C VAL A 13 15.60 64.42 -1.89
N THR A 14 16.35 63.98 -2.89
CA THR A 14 15.89 62.96 -3.83
C THR A 14 16.10 61.57 -3.26
N PHE A 15 15.06 60.74 -3.31
CA PHE A 15 15.11 59.36 -2.83
C PHE A 15 16.18 58.57 -3.61
N ASN A 16 17.17 58.03 -2.90
CA ASN A 16 18.20 57.21 -3.52
C ASN A 16 17.66 55.80 -3.81
N HIS A 17 16.98 55.66 -4.95
CA HIS A 17 16.41 54.41 -5.42
C HIS A 17 17.44 53.27 -5.51
N LEU A 18 18.70 53.59 -5.78
CA LEU A 18 19.76 52.59 -5.94
C LEU A 18 20.10 51.94 -4.60
N ASN A 19 20.29 52.75 -3.55
CA ASN A 19 20.54 52.23 -2.19
C ASN A 19 19.32 51.46 -1.65
N TYR A 20 18.11 51.99 -1.84
CA TYR A 20 16.89 51.29 -1.41
C TYR A 20 16.75 49.92 -2.08
N ASN A 21 17.02 49.84 -3.39
CA ASN A 21 16.97 48.57 -4.11
C ASN A 21 18.07 47.59 -3.63
N ASN A 22 19.29 48.07 -3.41
CA ASN A 22 20.38 47.26 -2.88
C ASN A 22 20.09 46.74 -1.46
N ASP A 23 19.59 47.59 -0.57
CA ASP A 23 19.24 47.21 0.81
C ASP A 23 18.08 46.20 0.82
N LYS A 24 17.09 46.43 -0.06
CA LYS A 24 15.97 45.51 -0.28
C LYS A 24 16.45 44.15 -0.79
N GLU A 25 17.29 44.11 -1.82
CA GLU A 25 17.83 42.85 -2.37
C GLU A 25 18.69 42.11 -1.34
N THR A 26 19.52 42.83 -0.58
CA THR A 26 20.33 42.25 0.50
C THR A 26 19.43 41.62 1.57
N TYR A 27 18.38 42.32 2.01
CA TYR A 27 17.40 41.79 2.95
C TYR A 27 16.69 40.51 2.42
N TYR A 28 16.24 40.53 1.17
CA TYR A 28 15.60 39.35 0.57
C TYR A 28 16.56 38.17 0.42
N THR A 29 17.81 38.40 0.02
CA THR A 29 18.78 37.33 -0.18
C THR A 29 19.14 36.64 1.14
N GLU A 30 19.35 37.39 2.22
CA GLU A 30 19.65 36.80 3.54
C GLU A 30 18.46 36.01 4.10
N HIS A 31 17.26 36.59 4.08
CA HIS A 31 16.06 35.91 4.58
C HIS A 31 15.68 34.68 3.74
N PHE A 32 15.80 34.76 2.42
CA PHE A 32 15.52 33.64 1.53
C PHE A 32 16.53 32.49 1.72
N PHE A 33 17.79 32.80 2.00
CA PHE A 33 18.81 31.80 2.30
C PHE A 33 18.50 31.02 3.58
N VAL A 34 18.10 31.72 4.66
CA VAL A 34 17.71 31.08 5.92
C VAL A 34 16.49 30.18 5.74
N VAL A 35 15.44 30.68 5.07
CA VAL A 35 14.22 29.90 4.80
C VAL A 35 14.54 28.65 3.97
N LYS A 36 15.43 28.77 2.98
CA LYS A 36 15.88 27.63 2.18
C LYS A 36 16.56 26.58 3.05
N ILE A 37 17.50 26.96 3.93
CA ILE A 37 18.17 26.01 4.83
C ILE A 37 17.16 25.30 5.73
N CYS A 38 16.23 26.04 6.33
CA CYS A 38 15.17 25.46 7.17
C CYS A 38 14.28 24.46 6.40
N PHE A 39 13.97 24.73 5.14
CA PHE A 39 13.21 23.79 4.32
C PHE A 39 13.99 22.49 4.05
N TRP A 40 15.29 22.61 3.73
CA TRP A 40 16.15 21.45 3.48
C TRP A 40 16.33 20.57 4.73
N THR A 41 16.46 21.17 5.92
CA THR A 41 16.56 20.39 7.16
C THR A 41 15.27 19.64 7.48
N LEU A 42 14.11 20.28 7.31
CA LEU A 42 12.81 19.62 7.48
C LEU A 42 12.61 18.49 6.46
N PHE A 43 12.99 18.73 5.20
CA PHE A 43 12.92 17.71 4.15
C PHE A 43 13.81 16.49 4.48
N PHE A 44 15.02 16.73 4.99
CA PHE A 44 15.92 15.65 5.39
C PHE A 44 15.34 14.80 6.54
N ILE A 45 14.75 15.44 7.55
CA ILE A 45 14.09 14.73 8.66
C ILE A 45 12.93 13.87 8.13
N LEU A 46 12.11 14.42 7.22
CA LEU A 46 11.03 13.67 6.57
C LEU A 46 11.57 12.46 5.79
N PHE A 47 12.66 12.64 5.05
CA PHE A 47 13.29 11.57 4.27
C PHE A 47 13.81 10.42 5.16
N VAL A 48 14.46 10.75 6.28
CA VAL A 48 14.91 9.75 7.26
C VAL A 48 13.73 9.00 7.86
N TYR A 49 12.66 9.70 8.22
CA TYR A 49 11.43 9.09 8.74
C TYR A 49 10.79 8.14 7.71
N LEU A 50 10.71 8.55 6.45
CA LEU A 50 10.17 7.73 5.37
C LEU A 50 11.02 6.47 5.16
N SER A 51 12.35 6.62 5.17
CA SER A 51 13.30 5.50 5.07
C SER A 51 13.14 4.49 6.21
N TYR A 52 12.94 4.99 7.45
CA TYR A 52 12.63 4.15 8.60
C TYR A 52 11.31 3.39 8.44
N LEU A 53 10.27 4.06 7.94
CA LEU A 53 8.96 3.44 7.71
C LEU A 53 9.03 2.33 6.65
N ILE A 54 9.78 2.56 5.57
CA ILE A 54 10.04 1.55 4.53
C ILE A 54 10.82 0.36 5.09
N TYR A 55 11.86 0.59 5.89
CA TYR A 55 12.62 -0.49 6.54
C TYR A 55 11.75 -1.35 7.47
N ARG A 56 10.88 -0.70 8.25
CA ARG A 56 9.95 -1.38 9.14
C ARG A 56 8.96 -2.24 8.35
N PHE A 57 8.39 -1.67 7.28
CA PHE A 57 7.46 -2.36 6.39
C PHE A 57 8.10 -3.57 5.70
N SER A 58 9.33 -3.42 5.20
CA SER A 58 10.07 -4.52 4.56
C SER A 58 10.38 -5.65 5.55
N LYS A 59 10.74 -5.32 6.80
CA LYS A 59 10.96 -6.30 7.86
C LYS A 59 9.68 -7.08 8.20
N TYR A 60 8.54 -6.41 8.35
CA TYR A 60 7.26 -7.11 8.57
C TYR A 60 6.91 -8.03 7.41
N ARG A 61 7.10 -7.57 6.16
CA ARG A 61 6.85 -8.39 4.97
C ARG A 61 7.76 -9.61 4.89
N SER A 62 9.04 -9.47 5.25
CA SER A 62 9.98 -10.59 5.31
C SER A 62 9.57 -11.64 6.34
N THR A 63 9.12 -11.22 7.53
CA THR A 63 8.65 -12.14 8.58
C THR A 63 7.34 -12.82 8.21
N ALA A 64 6.41 -12.11 7.56
CA ALA A 64 5.17 -12.70 7.06
C ALA A 64 5.44 -13.74 5.95
N ASN A 65 6.37 -13.44 5.03
CA ASN A 65 6.77 -14.36 3.98
C ASN A 65 7.49 -15.59 4.53
N SER A 66 8.38 -15.42 5.53
CA SER A 66 9.06 -16.55 6.16
C SER A 66 8.10 -17.42 6.98
N LEU A 67 7.12 -16.82 7.64
CA LEU A 67 6.03 -17.53 8.31
C LEU A 67 5.16 -18.28 7.30
N SER A 68 4.76 -17.64 6.19
CA SER A 68 4.02 -18.29 5.11
C SER A 68 4.80 -19.43 4.45
N SER A 69 6.12 -19.29 4.26
CA SER A 69 6.95 -20.38 3.71
C SER A 69 7.11 -21.54 4.70
N LYS A 70 7.08 -21.25 6.01
CA LYS A 70 7.09 -22.27 7.07
C LYS A 70 5.72 -22.93 7.24
N ILE A 71 4.64 -22.22 6.90
CA ILE A 71 3.27 -22.73 6.75
C ILE A 71 3.04 -23.22 5.31
N ASN A 72 4.04 -23.83 4.66
CA ASN A 72 3.78 -24.84 3.63
C ASN A 72 3.41 -26.17 4.30
N ILE A 73 2.53 -26.11 5.29
CA ILE A 73 1.88 -27.31 5.83
C ILE A 73 0.84 -27.65 4.79
N GLU A 74 1.20 -28.60 3.92
CA GLU A 74 0.29 -29.19 2.97
C GLU A 74 -1.02 -29.51 3.70
N PRO A 75 -2.18 -29.02 3.20
CA PRO A 75 -3.43 -29.10 3.94
C PRO A 75 -3.68 -30.54 4.35
N ASP A 76 -4.12 -30.70 5.60
CA ASP A 76 -4.44 -32.01 6.15
C ASP A 76 -5.46 -32.70 5.24
N ILE A 77 -5.28 -34.00 5.05
CA ILE A 77 -6.13 -34.81 4.17
C ILE A 77 -7.59 -34.74 4.64
N SER A 78 -7.80 -34.68 5.96
CA SER A 78 -9.11 -34.47 6.58
C SER A 78 -9.74 -33.13 6.17
N TYR A 79 -8.95 -32.06 6.17
CA TYR A 79 -9.39 -30.74 5.74
C TYR A 79 -9.76 -30.71 4.26
N LEU A 80 -8.90 -31.23 3.39
CA LEU A 80 -9.15 -31.36 1.94
C LEU A 80 -10.45 -32.10 1.65
N TYR A 81 -10.64 -33.24 2.31
CA TYR A 81 -11.85 -34.05 2.15
C TYR A 81 -13.11 -33.29 2.59
N ASN A 82 -13.09 -32.67 3.77
CA ASN A 82 -14.24 -31.91 4.28
C ASN A 82 -14.60 -30.72 3.38
N GLU A 83 -13.59 -30.03 2.83
CA GLU A 83 -13.81 -28.93 1.90
C GLU A 83 -14.49 -29.40 0.61
N ILE A 84 -14.11 -30.58 0.08
CA ILE A 84 -14.73 -31.15 -1.11
C ILE A 84 -16.18 -31.58 -0.84
N ILE A 85 -16.43 -32.28 0.26
CA ILE A 85 -17.78 -32.78 0.62
C ILE A 85 -18.75 -31.62 0.87
N THR A 86 -18.27 -30.51 1.40
CA THR A 86 -19.10 -29.31 1.62
C THR A 86 -19.40 -28.58 0.31
N LYS A 87 -18.39 -28.33 -0.53
CA LYS A 87 -18.54 -27.56 -1.77
C LYS A 87 -19.21 -28.32 -2.91
N ALA A 88 -18.92 -29.61 -3.04
CA ALA A 88 -19.53 -30.47 -4.06
C ALA A 88 -20.81 -31.17 -3.53
N ASN A 89 -21.41 -30.68 -2.44
CA ASN A 89 -22.64 -31.28 -1.92
C ASN A 89 -23.79 -31.10 -2.94
N PRO A 90 -24.34 -32.19 -3.49
CA PRO A 90 -25.38 -32.13 -4.51
C PRO A 90 -26.60 -31.31 -4.09
N LYS A 91 -26.92 -31.29 -2.78
CA LYS A 91 -28.05 -30.51 -2.25
C LYS A 91 -27.97 -29.02 -2.56
N MET A 92 -26.76 -28.46 -2.71
CA MET A 92 -26.58 -27.03 -3.02
C MET A 92 -27.02 -26.67 -4.44
N PHE A 93 -27.16 -27.65 -5.32
CA PHE A 93 -27.47 -27.46 -6.75
C PHE A 93 -28.88 -27.93 -7.13
N ILE A 94 -29.68 -28.32 -6.14
CA ILE A 94 -31.09 -28.70 -6.33
C ILE A 94 -32.00 -27.47 -6.19
N GLU A 95 -31.62 -26.49 -5.36
CA GLU A 95 -32.42 -25.30 -5.07
C GLU A 95 -31.53 -24.03 -5.03
N PRO A 96 -31.48 -23.23 -6.12
CA PRO A 96 -32.16 -23.40 -7.40
C PRO A 96 -31.61 -24.57 -8.21
N TYR A 97 -32.45 -25.19 -9.04
CA TYR A 97 -32.06 -26.36 -9.83
C TYR A 97 -31.02 -26.00 -10.90
N GLN A 98 -29.83 -26.58 -10.79
CA GLN A 98 -28.70 -26.35 -11.69
C GLN A 98 -28.21 -27.70 -12.25
N PRO A 99 -28.80 -28.23 -13.32
CA PRO A 99 -28.56 -29.61 -13.78
C PRO A 99 -27.09 -29.88 -14.09
N ASN A 100 -26.42 -28.97 -14.81
CA ASN A 100 -25.01 -29.13 -15.18
C ASN A 100 -24.07 -29.12 -13.96
N LYS A 101 -24.37 -28.29 -12.95
CA LYS A 101 -23.57 -28.24 -11.72
C LYS A 101 -23.87 -29.43 -10.82
N LEU A 102 -25.12 -29.88 -10.78
CA LEU A 102 -25.57 -31.03 -10.02
C LEU A 102 -24.92 -32.32 -10.52
N THR A 103 -24.83 -32.54 -11.83
CA THR A 103 -24.13 -33.70 -12.40
C THR A 103 -22.66 -33.72 -12.00
N THR A 104 -21.97 -32.59 -12.16
CA THR A 104 -20.55 -32.46 -11.81
C THR A 104 -20.32 -32.61 -10.31
N ALA A 105 -21.17 -32.00 -9.48
CA ALA A 105 -21.11 -32.13 -8.02
C ALA A 105 -21.31 -33.58 -7.58
N ASN A 106 -22.29 -34.30 -8.15
CA ASN A 106 -22.51 -35.71 -7.87
C ASN A 106 -21.28 -36.57 -8.23
N GLU A 107 -20.68 -36.35 -9.40
CA GLU A 107 -19.46 -37.05 -9.81
C GLU A 107 -18.32 -36.81 -8.81
N ILE A 108 -17.99 -35.54 -8.55
CA ILE A 108 -16.90 -35.14 -7.64
C ILE A 108 -17.15 -35.68 -6.23
N TYR A 109 -18.37 -35.57 -5.72
CA TYR A 109 -18.76 -36.04 -4.40
C TYR A 109 -18.58 -37.57 -4.28
N SER A 110 -19.03 -38.32 -5.28
CA SER A 110 -18.89 -39.77 -5.31
C SER A 110 -17.42 -40.23 -5.39
N GLU A 111 -16.60 -39.50 -6.15
CA GLU A 111 -15.16 -39.77 -6.30
C GLU A 111 -14.39 -39.46 -5.02
N ALA A 112 -14.77 -38.39 -4.31
CA ALA A 112 -14.21 -38.03 -3.01
C ALA A 112 -14.52 -39.07 -1.93
N LEU A 113 -15.75 -39.62 -1.90
CA LEU A 113 -16.12 -40.68 -0.96
C LEU A 113 -15.28 -41.94 -1.15
N LYS A 114 -14.99 -42.32 -2.40
CA LYS A 114 -14.17 -43.50 -2.73
C LYS A 114 -12.69 -43.29 -2.40
N ASN A 115 -12.21 -42.05 -2.48
CA ASN A 115 -10.79 -41.69 -2.37
C ASN A 115 -10.47 -40.85 -1.12
N LYS A 116 -11.19 -41.05 -0.02
CA LYS A 116 -11.11 -40.25 1.22
C LYS A 116 -9.68 -40.06 1.77
N HIS A 117 -8.80 -41.04 1.56
CA HIS A 117 -7.42 -41.01 2.07
C HIS A 117 -6.37 -40.71 0.98
N ASN A 118 -6.78 -40.54 -0.28
CA ASN A 118 -5.86 -40.30 -1.38
C ASN A 118 -5.74 -38.79 -1.64
N ARG A 119 -4.65 -38.20 -1.12
CA ARG A 119 -4.39 -36.76 -1.20
C ARG A 119 -4.35 -36.23 -2.63
N ASP A 120 -3.67 -36.92 -3.55
CA ASP A 120 -3.48 -36.42 -4.92
C ASP A 120 -4.80 -36.35 -5.68
N VAL A 121 -5.65 -37.36 -5.47
CA VAL A 121 -7.02 -37.36 -6.02
C VAL A 121 -7.85 -36.23 -5.41
N LEU A 122 -7.82 -36.05 -4.09
CA LEU A 122 -8.57 -34.97 -3.44
C LEU A 122 -8.11 -33.58 -3.91
N LYS A 123 -6.81 -33.35 -4.08
CA LYS A 123 -6.31 -32.09 -4.67
C LYS A 123 -6.85 -31.86 -6.08
N LYS A 124 -6.82 -32.89 -6.93
CA LYS A 124 -7.35 -32.81 -8.30
C LYS A 124 -8.86 -32.51 -8.29
N LEU A 125 -9.62 -33.14 -7.39
CA LEU A 125 -11.04 -32.87 -7.22
C LEU A 125 -11.31 -31.44 -6.76
N LEU A 126 -10.53 -30.92 -5.81
CA LEU A 126 -10.63 -29.54 -5.34
C LEU A 126 -10.40 -28.53 -6.49
N ASP A 127 -9.41 -28.79 -7.36
CA ASP A 127 -9.16 -27.95 -8.53
C ASP A 127 -10.27 -28.04 -9.57
N ARG A 128 -10.92 -29.20 -9.72
CA ARG A 128 -12.13 -29.35 -10.55
C ARG A 128 -13.29 -28.53 -10.00
N ILE A 129 -13.53 -28.58 -8.69
CA ILE A 129 -14.57 -27.76 -8.03
C ILE A 129 -14.39 -26.28 -8.38
N LYS A 130 -13.16 -25.74 -8.27
CA LYS A 130 -12.88 -24.32 -8.57
C LYS A 130 -13.12 -23.92 -10.02
N LYS A 131 -13.07 -24.88 -10.96
CA LYS A 131 -13.24 -24.63 -12.40
C LYS A 131 -14.67 -24.88 -12.87
N GLU A 132 -15.35 -25.86 -12.28
CA GLU A 132 -16.58 -26.43 -12.81
C GLU A 132 -17.85 -26.08 -11.98
N LEU A 133 -17.71 -25.68 -10.71
CA LEU A 133 -18.81 -25.35 -9.80
C LEU A 133 -18.83 -23.86 -9.40
#